data_AF-A0A4Y2PBC6-F1
#
_entry.id   AF-A0A4Y2PBC6-F1
#
_cell.length_a   1.000
_cell.length_b   1.000
_cell.length_c   1.000
_cell.angle_alpha   90.00
_cell.angle_beta   90.00
_cell.angle_gamma   90.00
#
_symmetry.space_group_name_H-M   'P 1'
#
loop_
_entity.id
_entity.type
_entity.pdbx_description
1 polymer ?
#
loop_
_entity_poly.entity_id
_entity_poly.type
_entity_poly.pdbx_seq_one_letter_code
_entity_poly.pdbx_strand_id
1 'polypeptide(L)'
;VVPTMLSTASSSALPVVGVTPVFRCDACAREFSTKTGLGVHKRRAHTVEANDEIDTVRQKSRWSEEEALILAKAEAELIKKGGVRFMNQELAGMFAERTIEAIKKKRQSQPYKLMVKNFLDALAGPVAPVAPAPPCATNVTSQNLRPKRARGQQGSTAPIPANITPTINNQVSLTTGTSASSQPTVSRPDQPEIRPIPIVAFRGPYKTEMQELDDMIWAILKKLPPSNGIYSAVDIILRLKEDSPREVFLGHLASVIESAVREITPPETQERKRNRRPAIHRNQLTRRQERKRSYALTQNLYKKNRGRCYKSIISGSLGSEFKVTQAFAQDFWVNLMTPSLSTLPVLPARRTPPSPHVKVAALWGPILFEEIQRNIPKLNSAAGPDRMTPAHLRKLPWEFLTKIMNLFLWCRRVPAALLEARTIFIPKCVSPTSPGELRPISIGNVLVRLFHKILANRLRANVHLDPRQKGFAPLDGMMENTTVLDCVLSKFYTERTELHLASIDLQKAFDSIAHEALLRALKSLDVPAIFIDYIAFIYLHCRTTLEFDDGRSPLFHPTVGVRQGDPLSPLLFNIALDGFLRSLPETIGV
;
A
#
# COMPACT_ATOMS: atom_id res chain seq x y z
N VAL A 1 -76.50 25.17 -11.77
CA VAL A 1 -77.47 24.26 -12.42
C VAL A 1 -76.96 23.99 -13.83
N VAL A 2 -76.71 22.71 -14.15
CA VAL A 2 -76.44 22.11 -15.49
C VAL A 2 -77.81 22.04 -16.23
N PRO A 3 -78.00 21.88 -17.57
CA PRO A 3 -77.10 21.47 -18.70
C PRO A 3 -76.86 22.59 -19.76
N THR A 4 -76.28 22.39 -20.97
CA THR A 4 -76.50 21.32 -21.98
C THR A 4 -75.29 20.98 -22.86
N MET A 5 -75.29 19.74 -23.37
CA MET A 5 -74.24 19.03 -24.12
C MET A 5 -74.51 18.97 -25.65
N LEU A 6 -73.56 18.33 -26.36
CA LEU A 6 -73.56 17.87 -27.78
C LEU A 6 -72.99 18.91 -28.78
N SER A 7 -71.85 18.69 -29.47
CA SER A 7 -71.40 17.56 -30.34
C SER A 7 -72.21 17.50 -31.64
N THR A 8 -71.66 17.86 -32.81
CA THR A 8 -70.77 17.03 -33.66
C THR A 8 -70.26 17.82 -34.90
N ALA A 9 -69.50 17.14 -35.80
CA ALA A 9 -69.01 17.56 -37.13
C ALA A 9 -67.75 18.48 -37.14
N SER A 10 -66.61 18.14 -37.76
CA SER A 10 -66.25 17.57 -39.08
C SER A 10 -65.90 18.64 -40.13
N SER A 11 -64.61 18.75 -40.48
CA SER A 11 -64.19 19.10 -41.86
C SER A 11 -62.71 18.78 -42.08
N SER A 12 -62.40 18.14 -43.20
CA SER A 12 -61.08 17.79 -43.69
C SER A 12 -60.46 18.90 -44.54
N ALA A 13 -59.13 19.08 -44.46
CA ALA A 13 -58.36 19.82 -45.48
C ALA A 13 -57.13 19.00 -45.91
N LEU A 14 -56.79 19.11 -47.20
CA LEU A 14 -55.84 18.25 -47.92
C LEU A 14 -54.35 18.62 -47.67
N PRO A 15 -53.38 17.73 -48.02
CA PRO A 15 -52.03 17.79 -47.45
C PRO A 15 -51.11 18.78 -48.17
N VAL A 16 -50.31 19.51 -47.39
CA VAL A 16 -49.16 20.26 -47.89
C VAL A 16 -48.02 19.28 -48.17
N VAL A 17 -47.64 19.11 -49.43
CA VAL A 17 -46.50 18.29 -49.85
C VAL A 17 -45.20 18.98 -49.46
N GLY A 18 -44.74 18.72 -48.23
CA GLY A 18 -43.41 19.09 -47.78
C GLY A 18 -42.36 18.20 -48.43
N VAL A 19 -41.70 18.70 -49.48
CA VAL A 19 -40.54 18.02 -50.11
C VAL A 19 -39.45 17.85 -49.07
N THR A 20 -39.25 16.63 -48.59
CA THR A 20 -38.11 16.33 -47.70
C THR A 20 -36.81 16.42 -48.50
N PRO A 21 -35.76 17.09 -47.98
CA PRO A 21 -34.50 17.20 -48.70
C PRO A 21 -33.85 15.81 -48.78
N VAL A 22 -33.78 15.28 -50.00
CA VAL A 22 -33.17 13.98 -50.27
C VAL A 22 -31.66 14.16 -50.40
N PHE A 23 -30.92 13.58 -49.46
CA PHE A 23 -29.46 13.62 -49.45
C PHE A 23 -28.90 12.46 -50.27
N ARG A 24 -28.38 12.72 -51.47
CA ARG A 24 -27.76 11.70 -52.33
C ARG A 24 -26.30 11.44 -51.94
N CYS A 25 -25.83 10.22 -52.15
CA CYS A 25 -24.41 9.85 -52.05
C CYS A 25 -23.73 10.04 -53.40
N ASP A 26 -22.71 10.90 -53.46
CA ASP A 26 -22.04 11.27 -54.72
C ASP A 26 -21.34 10.07 -55.40
N ALA A 27 -20.89 9.09 -54.61
CA ALA A 27 -20.14 7.93 -55.08
C ALA A 27 -20.99 6.69 -55.43
N CYS A 28 -22.30 6.68 -55.14
CA CYS A 28 -23.18 5.56 -55.52
C CYS A 28 -24.66 5.93 -55.77
N ALA A 29 -24.97 7.22 -55.89
CA ALA A 29 -26.29 7.81 -56.12
C ALA A 29 -27.41 7.44 -55.11
N ARG A 30 -27.13 6.68 -54.04
CA ARG A 30 -28.15 6.28 -53.05
C ARG A 30 -28.72 7.48 -52.29
N GLU A 31 -30.04 7.42 -52.09
CA GLU A 31 -30.84 8.47 -51.46
C GLU A 31 -31.03 8.24 -49.96
N PHE A 32 -30.93 9.30 -49.16
CA PHE A 32 -31.13 9.27 -47.72
C PHE A 32 -32.05 10.41 -47.26
N SER A 33 -33.02 10.10 -46.41
CA SER A 33 -33.93 11.08 -45.80
C SER A 33 -33.27 11.98 -44.75
N THR A 34 -32.02 11.70 -44.36
CA THR A 34 -31.26 12.53 -43.41
C THR A 34 -29.78 12.61 -43.77
N LYS A 35 -29.17 13.79 -43.56
CA LYS A 35 -27.72 14.01 -43.71
C LYS A 35 -26.90 13.08 -42.80
N THR A 36 -27.42 12.71 -41.63
CA THR A 36 -26.81 11.72 -40.73
C THR A 36 -26.80 10.32 -41.33
N GLY A 37 -27.88 9.91 -42.01
CA GLY A 37 -27.96 8.64 -42.74
C GLY A 37 -26.91 8.55 -43.84
N LEU A 38 -26.83 9.59 -44.69
CA LEU A 38 -25.80 9.72 -45.71
C LEU A 38 -24.38 9.64 -45.10
N GLY A 39 -24.12 10.38 -44.02
CA GLY A 39 -22.82 10.37 -43.36
C GLY A 39 -22.46 9.05 -42.65
N VAL A 40 -23.43 8.20 -42.29
CA VAL A 40 -23.16 6.83 -41.82
C VAL A 40 -22.93 5.88 -43.00
N HIS A 41 -23.61 6.10 -44.12
CA HIS A 41 -23.42 5.33 -45.34
C HIS A 41 -22.04 5.58 -45.99
N LYS A 42 -21.65 6.84 -46.22
CA LYS A 42 -20.30 7.20 -46.75
C LYS A 42 -19.20 6.50 -45.94
N ARG A 43 -19.18 6.67 -44.61
CA ARG A 43 -18.21 6.02 -43.70
C ARG A 43 -18.26 4.48 -43.61
N ARG A 44 -19.15 3.80 -44.34
CA ARG A 44 -19.24 2.32 -44.35
C ARG A 44 -19.04 1.72 -45.74
N ALA A 45 -19.57 2.36 -46.78
CA ALA A 45 -19.50 1.88 -48.17
C ALA A 45 -18.39 2.58 -48.98
N HIS A 46 -18.07 3.83 -48.62
CA HIS A 46 -17.16 4.73 -49.32
C HIS A 46 -16.04 5.16 -48.37
N THR A 47 -15.34 4.18 -47.80
CA THR A 47 -14.41 4.40 -46.69
C THR A 47 -13.16 5.17 -47.11
N VAL A 48 -12.79 5.14 -48.38
CA VAL A 48 -11.64 5.89 -48.90
C VAL A 48 -12.07 7.35 -49.09
N GLU A 49 -13.13 7.59 -49.88
CA GLU A 49 -13.62 8.95 -50.14
C GLU A 49 -14.03 9.67 -48.85
N ALA A 50 -14.63 8.95 -47.90
CA ALA A 50 -15.02 9.50 -46.60
C ALA A 50 -13.85 9.77 -45.64
N ASN A 51 -12.64 9.25 -45.90
CA ASN A 51 -11.43 9.59 -45.16
C ASN A 51 -10.73 10.80 -45.81
N ASP A 52 -10.72 10.89 -47.14
CA ASP A 52 -10.15 12.02 -47.87
C ASP A 52 -10.97 13.31 -47.62
N GLU A 53 -12.31 13.22 -47.54
CA GLU A 53 -13.19 14.33 -47.08
C GLU A 53 -12.89 14.82 -45.63
N ILE A 54 -12.15 14.05 -44.83
CA ILE A 54 -11.88 14.35 -43.41
C ILE A 54 -10.60 15.16 -43.21
N ASP A 55 -9.76 15.39 -44.25
CA ASP A 55 -8.50 16.15 -44.15
C ASP A 55 -8.69 17.67 -44.06
N THR A 56 -9.53 18.07 -43.12
CA THR A 56 -9.58 19.43 -42.58
C THR A 56 -8.39 19.61 -41.65
N VAL A 57 -7.42 20.43 -42.06
CA VAL A 57 -6.24 20.78 -41.26
C VAL A 57 -6.67 21.31 -39.90
N ARG A 58 -6.59 20.46 -38.86
CA ARG A 58 -6.97 20.82 -37.49
C ARG A 58 -5.89 21.68 -36.83
N GLN A 59 -5.74 22.91 -37.32
CA GLN A 59 -5.03 23.95 -36.58
C GLN A 59 -5.74 24.19 -35.24
N LYS A 60 -5.22 23.56 -34.19
CA LYS A 60 -5.41 24.02 -32.82
C LYS A 60 -4.55 25.28 -32.65
N SER A 61 -4.97 26.38 -33.28
CA SER A 61 -4.33 27.68 -33.10
C SER A 61 -4.26 27.96 -31.59
N ARG A 62 -3.03 28.04 -31.07
CA ARG A 62 -2.80 28.47 -29.70
C ARG A 62 -3.44 29.86 -29.55
N TRP A 63 -3.93 30.18 -28.37
CA TRP A 63 -4.30 31.56 -28.07
C TRP A 63 -3.03 32.38 -28.07
N SER A 64 -2.94 33.42 -28.89
CA SER A 64 -1.91 34.45 -28.72
C SER A 64 -2.15 35.19 -27.40
N GLU A 65 -1.14 35.91 -26.93
CA GLU A 65 -1.26 36.75 -25.74
C GLU A 65 -2.21 37.93 -26.00
N GLU A 66 -2.11 38.55 -27.17
CA GLU A 66 -2.98 39.63 -27.64
C GLU A 66 -4.45 39.21 -27.73
N GLU A 67 -4.76 38.07 -28.37
CA GLU A 67 -6.13 37.53 -28.42
C GLU A 67 -6.71 37.31 -27.02
N ALA A 68 -5.87 36.81 -26.10
CA ALA A 68 -6.28 36.55 -24.72
C ALA A 68 -6.55 37.85 -23.94
N LEU A 69 -5.78 38.90 -24.18
CA LEU A 69 -5.96 40.23 -23.60
C LEU A 69 -7.21 40.92 -24.16
N ILE A 70 -7.45 40.87 -25.47
CA ILE A 70 -8.66 41.42 -26.11
C ILE A 70 -9.91 40.71 -25.56
N LEU A 71 -9.88 39.37 -25.45
CA LEU A 71 -10.99 38.60 -24.87
C LEU A 71 -11.24 38.98 -23.40
N ALA A 72 -10.17 39.11 -22.60
CA ALA A 72 -10.26 39.48 -21.19
C ALA A 72 -10.79 40.91 -20.98
N LYS A 73 -10.37 41.85 -21.82
CA LYS A 73 -10.86 43.24 -21.82
C LYS A 73 -12.34 43.31 -22.19
N ALA A 74 -12.76 42.62 -23.24
CA ALA A 74 -14.17 42.53 -23.64
C ALA A 74 -15.05 41.93 -22.53
N GLU A 75 -14.57 40.89 -21.83
CA GLU A 75 -15.27 40.32 -20.67
C GLU A 75 -15.38 41.32 -19.52
N ALA A 76 -14.30 42.05 -19.19
CA ALA A 76 -14.31 43.07 -18.14
C ALA A 76 -15.27 44.23 -18.45
N GLU A 77 -15.33 44.69 -19.71
CA GLU A 77 -16.26 45.74 -20.14
C GLU A 77 -17.73 45.28 -20.07
N LEU A 78 -18.02 44.03 -20.47
CA LEU A 78 -19.36 43.45 -20.35
C LEU A 78 -19.79 43.28 -18.88
N ILE A 79 -18.86 42.93 -17.99
CA ILE A 79 -19.10 42.89 -16.54
C ILE A 79 -19.40 44.30 -16.01
N LYS A 80 -18.61 45.32 -16.39
CA LYS A 80 -18.83 46.72 -15.97
C LYS A 80 -20.17 47.29 -16.47
N LYS A 81 -20.65 46.85 -17.63
CA LYS A 81 -21.97 47.23 -18.20
C LYS A 81 -23.17 46.52 -17.52
N GLY A 82 -22.97 45.79 -16.42
CA GLY A 82 -24.03 45.11 -15.67
C GLY A 82 -24.10 43.59 -15.89
N GLY A 83 -23.24 43.03 -16.74
CA GLY A 83 -23.18 41.61 -17.04
C GLY A 83 -24.23 41.14 -18.05
N VAL A 84 -23.89 40.07 -18.78
CA VAL A 84 -24.73 39.50 -19.85
C VAL A 84 -25.14 38.06 -19.54
N ARG A 85 -26.40 37.72 -19.87
CA ARG A 85 -27.02 36.42 -19.52
C ARG A 85 -26.30 35.21 -20.15
N PHE A 86 -25.71 35.39 -21.33
CA PHE A 86 -24.98 34.34 -22.07
C PHE A 86 -23.58 34.79 -22.51
N MET A 87 -22.73 35.13 -21.53
CA MET A 87 -21.38 35.67 -21.75
C MET A 87 -20.48 34.89 -22.75
N ASN A 88 -20.63 33.57 -22.89
CA ASN A 88 -19.87 32.80 -23.89
C ASN A 88 -20.36 32.98 -25.34
N GLN A 89 -21.62 33.38 -25.53
CA GLN A 89 -22.20 33.63 -26.86
C GLN A 89 -21.85 35.04 -27.32
N GLU A 90 -21.97 36.04 -26.43
CA GLU A 90 -21.52 37.42 -26.67
C GLU A 90 -20.04 37.48 -27.05
N LEU A 91 -19.17 36.86 -26.25
CA LEU A 91 -17.73 36.80 -26.55
C LEU A 91 -17.43 35.99 -27.83
N ALA A 92 -18.27 35.03 -28.23
CA ALA A 92 -18.09 34.33 -29.50
C ALA A 92 -18.49 35.20 -30.72
N GLY A 93 -19.47 36.09 -30.56
CA GLY A 93 -19.82 37.07 -31.60
C GLY A 93 -18.67 38.03 -31.95
N MET A 94 -17.78 38.30 -30.99
CA MET A 94 -16.60 39.15 -31.19
C MET A 94 -15.38 38.42 -31.77
N PHE A 95 -15.39 37.08 -31.82
CA PHE A 95 -14.25 36.25 -32.23
C PHE A 95 -14.68 35.17 -33.23
N ALA A 96 -14.99 35.59 -34.47
CA ALA A 96 -15.51 34.71 -35.54
C ALA A 96 -14.64 33.47 -35.83
N GLU A 97 -13.32 33.55 -35.62
CA GLU A 97 -12.38 32.43 -35.82
C GLU A 97 -12.34 31.42 -34.67
N ARG A 98 -13.03 31.68 -33.54
CA ARG A 98 -12.94 30.88 -32.31
C ARG A 98 -14.28 30.24 -31.95
N THR A 99 -14.27 28.93 -31.72
CA THR A 99 -15.47 28.22 -31.28
C THR A 99 -15.85 28.57 -29.83
N ILE A 100 -17.16 28.54 -29.53
CA ILE A 100 -17.70 28.76 -28.17
C ILE A 100 -17.01 27.85 -27.12
N GLU A 101 -16.66 26.62 -27.51
CA GLU A 101 -15.95 25.67 -26.63
C GLU A 101 -14.50 26.11 -26.33
N ALA A 102 -13.79 26.69 -27.31
CA ALA A 102 -12.45 27.22 -27.12
C ALA A 102 -12.45 28.41 -26.16
N ILE A 103 -13.40 29.34 -26.32
CA ILE A 103 -13.61 30.49 -25.44
C ILE A 103 -13.95 30.01 -24.01
N LYS A 104 -14.95 29.13 -23.87
CA LYS A 104 -15.35 28.55 -22.56
C LYS A 104 -14.16 27.90 -21.84
N LYS A 105 -13.26 27.22 -22.56
CA LYS A 105 -12.07 26.59 -21.99
C LYS A 105 -11.00 27.61 -21.58
N LYS A 106 -10.79 28.69 -22.36
CA LYS A 106 -9.86 29.79 -22.01
C LYS A 106 -10.33 30.51 -20.73
N ARG A 107 -11.63 30.82 -20.63
CA ARG A 107 -12.26 31.48 -19.47
C ARG A 107 -12.16 30.69 -18.15
N GLN A 108 -12.01 29.36 -18.23
CA GLN A 108 -11.80 28.52 -17.05
C GLN A 108 -10.37 28.63 -16.47
N SER A 109 -9.39 29.07 -17.25
CA SER A 109 -7.98 29.11 -16.83
C SER A 109 -7.69 30.24 -15.83
N GLN A 110 -6.84 29.97 -14.83
CA GLN A 110 -6.49 30.97 -13.81
C GLN A 110 -5.76 32.21 -14.37
N PRO A 111 -4.80 32.10 -15.31
CA PRO A 111 -4.13 33.29 -15.87
C PRO A 111 -5.11 34.26 -16.54
N TYR A 112 -6.11 33.73 -17.26
CA TYR A 112 -7.14 34.53 -17.90
C TYR A 112 -8.03 35.26 -16.88
N LYS A 113 -8.43 34.59 -15.79
CA LYS A 113 -9.22 35.23 -14.72
C LYS A 113 -8.45 36.37 -14.05
N LEU A 114 -7.14 36.25 -13.92
CA LEU A 114 -6.29 37.33 -13.42
C LEU A 114 -6.23 38.50 -14.41
N MET A 115 -6.13 38.25 -15.72
CA MET A 115 -6.23 39.30 -16.75
C MET A 115 -7.57 40.05 -16.69
N VAL A 116 -8.70 39.34 -16.61
CA VAL A 116 -10.03 39.97 -16.45
C VAL A 116 -10.09 40.81 -15.18
N LYS A 117 -9.55 40.31 -14.06
CA LYS A 117 -9.48 41.07 -12.81
C LYS A 117 -8.66 42.35 -12.97
N ASN A 118 -7.47 42.27 -13.56
CA ASN A 118 -6.61 43.44 -13.78
C ASN A 118 -7.30 44.50 -14.66
N PHE A 119 -8.07 44.10 -15.68
CA PHE A 119 -8.86 45.03 -16.47
C PHE A 119 -10.05 45.61 -15.70
N LEU A 120 -10.72 44.87 -14.82
CA LEU A 120 -11.75 45.40 -13.93
C LEU A 120 -11.17 46.41 -12.93
N ASP A 121 -10.04 46.08 -12.31
CA ASP A 121 -9.32 46.94 -11.38
C ASP A 121 -8.86 48.24 -12.10
N ALA A 122 -8.33 48.14 -13.32
CA ALA A 122 -7.96 49.30 -14.14
C ALA A 122 -9.19 50.15 -14.58
N LEU A 123 -10.32 49.52 -14.86
CA LEU A 123 -11.59 50.20 -15.17
C LEU A 123 -12.25 50.86 -13.95
N ALA A 124 -11.77 50.61 -12.73
CA ALA A 124 -12.29 51.21 -11.49
C ALA A 124 -11.63 52.55 -11.12
N GLY A 125 -10.49 52.89 -11.72
CA GLY A 125 -9.73 54.11 -11.44
C GLY A 125 -8.73 53.99 -10.27
N PRO A 126 -7.78 54.93 -10.13
CA PRO A 126 -6.69 54.81 -9.17
C PRO A 126 -7.14 55.05 -7.73
N VAL A 127 -6.95 54.06 -6.87
CA VAL A 127 -7.05 54.20 -5.41
C VAL A 127 -5.66 54.56 -4.87
N ALA A 128 -5.58 55.61 -4.03
CA ALA A 128 -4.32 56.10 -3.47
C ALA A 128 -3.66 55.08 -2.52
N PRO A 129 -2.31 55.05 -2.42
CA PRO A 129 -1.60 54.06 -1.62
C PRO A 129 -1.62 54.42 -0.13
N VAL A 130 -2.02 53.47 0.72
CA VAL A 130 -1.85 53.55 2.19
C VAL A 130 -0.70 52.63 2.59
N ALA A 131 0.35 53.24 3.15
CA ALA A 131 1.53 52.58 3.73
C ALA A 131 1.31 52.33 5.25
N PRO A 132 2.14 51.50 5.92
CA PRO A 132 1.62 50.48 6.83
C PRO A 132 1.78 50.79 8.33
N ALA A 133 1.04 50.04 9.15
CA ALA A 133 1.25 49.97 10.61
C ALA A 133 1.11 48.51 11.13
N PRO A 134 2.13 47.98 11.82
CA PRO A 134 2.04 46.79 12.69
C PRO A 134 1.89 47.22 14.18
N PRO A 135 1.88 46.32 15.18
CA PRO A 135 1.39 44.94 15.27
C PRO A 135 0.43 44.75 16.49
N CYS A 136 0.28 43.51 16.95
CA CYS A 136 -0.12 43.05 18.29
C CYS A 136 -1.61 42.89 18.66
N ALA A 137 -1.97 41.59 18.73
CA ALA A 137 -2.31 40.88 19.97
C ALA A 137 -3.73 40.97 20.59
N THR A 138 -4.24 39.75 20.83
CA THR A 138 -5.09 39.31 21.95
C THR A 138 -6.56 39.75 22.06
N ASN A 139 -7.41 38.75 21.82
CA ASN A 139 -8.42 38.22 22.75
C ASN A 139 -9.84 38.83 22.88
N VAL A 140 -10.79 37.93 22.57
CA VAL A 140 -11.91 37.47 23.43
C VAL A 140 -13.28 38.16 23.34
N THR A 141 -14.32 37.30 23.36
CA THR A 141 -15.78 37.57 23.50
C THR A 141 -16.46 38.39 22.40
N SER A 142 -17.77 38.28 22.11
CA SER A 142 -18.82 37.25 22.28
C SER A 142 -20.11 37.81 21.61
N GLN A 143 -21.27 37.16 21.79
CA GLN A 143 -22.63 37.62 21.40
C GLN A 143 -22.96 37.42 19.89
N ASN A 144 -24.19 37.11 19.43
CA ASN A 144 -25.49 36.75 20.04
C ASN A 144 -26.36 36.01 18.97
N LEU A 145 -27.61 35.51 19.14
CA LEU A 145 -28.60 35.63 20.23
C LEU A 145 -29.48 34.35 20.45
N ARG A 146 -30.60 34.18 19.73
CA ARG A 146 -31.77 33.25 19.92
C ARG A 146 -32.86 33.54 18.85
N PRO A 147 -34.02 32.83 18.67
CA PRO A 147 -34.94 32.19 19.68
C PRO A 147 -35.42 30.73 19.37
N LYS A 148 -35.59 29.82 20.34
CA LYS A 148 -36.69 29.55 21.34
C LYS A 148 -37.98 28.82 20.85
N ARG A 149 -38.21 27.62 21.41
CA ARG A 149 -39.36 27.14 22.25
C ARG A 149 -39.06 25.67 22.63
N ALA A 150 -38.94 25.19 23.88
CA ALA A 150 -39.77 25.27 25.11
C ALA A 150 -41.15 24.61 24.94
N ARG A 151 -41.63 23.64 25.75
CA ARG A 151 -41.42 23.26 27.18
C ARG A 151 -41.17 21.73 27.33
N GLY A 152 -40.78 21.15 28.48
CA GLY A 152 -40.34 21.71 29.77
C GLY A 152 -40.81 20.90 31.01
N GLN A 153 -39.97 20.85 32.05
CA GLN A 153 -40.27 20.54 33.48
C GLN A 153 -40.61 19.07 33.84
N GLN A 154 -40.26 18.53 35.03
CA GLN A 154 -39.55 19.02 36.24
C GLN A 154 -38.90 17.79 36.94
N GLY A 155 -37.67 17.86 37.51
CA GLY A 155 -37.41 18.04 38.96
C GLY A 155 -37.23 16.69 39.70
N SER A 156 -36.54 16.52 40.84
CA SER A 156 -35.54 17.32 41.58
C SER A 156 -34.79 16.41 42.59
N THR A 157 -33.60 16.82 43.06
CA THR A 157 -32.92 16.59 44.39
C THR A 157 -33.51 15.61 45.44
N ALA A 158 -32.77 14.89 46.32
CA ALA A 158 -31.33 14.64 46.53
C ALA A 158 -31.09 13.33 47.41
N PRO A 159 -30.29 13.20 48.51
CA PRO A 159 -29.33 12.06 48.62
C PRO A 159 -29.35 11.14 49.88
N ILE A 160 -28.79 9.90 49.77
CA ILE A 160 -28.08 9.08 50.83
C ILE A 160 -28.95 8.55 52.01
N PRO A 161 -28.75 7.37 52.69
CA PRO A 161 -27.51 6.57 52.92
C PRO A 161 -27.55 5.00 52.87
N ALA A 162 -26.34 4.42 52.93
CA ALA A 162 -25.83 3.23 53.66
C ALA A 162 -26.47 1.81 53.68
N ASN A 163 -25.55 0.83 53.65
CA ASN A 163 -25.52 -0.53 54.23
C ASN A 163 -26.62 -1.57 53.90
N ILE A 164 -26.17 -2.76 53.49
CA ILE A 164 -26.37 -4.05 54.19
C ILE A 164 -25.50 -5.13 53.51
N THR A 165 -24.68 -5.83 54.30
CA THR A 165 -23.97 -7.07 53.92
C THR A 165 -24.91 -8.27 54.11
N PRO A 166 -24.65 -9.42 53.46
CA PRO A 166 -24.23 -10.52 54.33
C PRO A 166 -23.09 -11.38 53.79
N THR A 167 -22.22 -11.78 54.72
CA THR A 167 -21.21 -12.81 54.57
C THR A 167 -21.86 -14.19 54.68
N ILE A 168 -21.55 -15.12 53.76
CA ILE A 168 -21.63 -16.57 54.05
C ILE A 168 -20.33 -17.22 53.58
N ASN A 169 -19.61 -17.82 54.54
CA ASN A 169 -18.50 -18.72 54.28
C ASN A 169 -19.00 -20.05 53.71
N ASN A 170 -18.20 -20.70 52.88
CA ASN A 170 -17.76 -22.05 53.23
C ASN A 170 -16.48 -22.44 52.50
N GLN A 171 -15.48 -22.86 53.27
CA GLN A 171 -14.31 -23.57 52.80
C GLN A 171 -14.64 -25.07 52.75
N VAL A 172 -14.27 -25.77 51.69
CA VAL A 172 -13.82 -27.17 51.79
C VAL A 172 -12.64 -27.37 50.84
N SER A 173 -11.54 -27.90 51.36
CA SER A 173 -10.40 -28.45 50.60
C SER A 173 -10.29 -29.93 50.93
N LEU A 174 -9.94 -30.76 49.94
CA LEU A 174 -9.38 -32.15 50.01
C LEU A 174 -9.16 -32.56 48.53
N THR A 175 -7.95 -32.51 47.97
CA THR A 175 -6.83 -33.49 47.99
C THR A 175 -7.11 -34.88 47.37
N THR A 176 -6.18 -35.28 46.48
CA THR A 176 -5.75 -36.65 46.08
C THR A 176 -6.72 -37.58 45.33
N GLY A 177 -6.19 -38.31 44.33
CA GLY A 177 -6.73 -39.64 43.98
C GLY A 177 -6.82 -40.01 42.48
N THR A 178 -5.69 -40.36 41.88
CA THR A 178 -5.51 -41.06 40.59
C THR A 178 -6.53 -42.17 40.27
N SER A 179 -7.01 -42.29 39.02
CA SER A 179 -7.08 -43.55 38.23
C SER A 179 -7.61 -43.33 36.81
N ALA A 180 -7.21 -44.19 35.86
CA ALA A 180 -7.47 -44.05 34.43
C ALA A 180 -8.63 -44.93 33.93
N SER A 181 -9.29 -44.50 32.85
CA SER A 181 -9.90 -45.42 31.86
C SER A 181 -9.77 -44.85 30.45
N SER A 182 -9.81 -45.72 29.44
CA SER A 182 -9.30 -45.49 28.10
C SER A 182 -10.38 -45.51 27.00
N GLN A 183 -9.98 -45.05 25.80
CA GLN A 183 -10.60 -45.14 24.46
C GLN A 183 -11.18 -43.83 23.87
N PRO A 184 -11.16 -43.66 22.53
CA PRO A 184 -9.97 -43.79 21.69
C PRO A 184 -9.74 -42.52 20.83
N THR A 185 -8.48 -42.12 20.66
CA THR A 185 -8.11 -40.91 19.91
C THR A 185 -8.12 -41.13 18.40
N VAL A 186 -8.91 -40.34 17.66
CA VAL A 186 -8.76 -40.19 16.21
C VAL A 186 -7.41 -39.53 15.91
N SER A 187 -6.58 -40.20 15.11
CA SER A 187 -5.21 -39.79 14.81
C SER A 187 -5.17 -38.47 14.02
N ARG A 188 -4.52 -37.47 14.64
CA ARG A 188 -4.13 -36.22 14.00
C ARG A 188 -2.82 -36.48 13.23
N PRO A 189 -2.67 -36.07 11.96
CA PRO A 189 -1.46 -36.37 11.19
C PRO A 189 -0.23 -35.72 11.84
N ASP A 190 0.87 -36.47 11.86
CA ASP A 190 2.09 -36.11 12.57
C ASP A 190 2.64 -34.74 12.13
N GLN A 191 2.96 -33.89 13.10
CA GLN A 191 3.79 -32.72 12.83
C GLN A 191 5.24 -33.19 12.77
N PRO A 192 6.02 -32.80 11.74
CA PRO A 192 7.44 -33.15 11.68
C PRO A 192 8.16 -32.57 12.90
N GLU A 193 9.00 -33.40 13.53
CA GLU A 193 9.70 -33.07 14.76
C GLU A 193 10.76 -31.99 14.50
N ILE A 194 10.37 -30.71 14.68
CA ILE A 194 11.26 -29.56 14.52
C ILE A 194 12.29 -29.59 15.65
N ARG A 195 13.48 -30.14 15.38
CA ARG A 195 14.62 -30.03 16.31
C ARG A 195 14.97 -28.55 16.49
N PRO A 196 15.01 -28.03 17.73
CA PRO A 196 15.41 -26.65 17.95
C PRO A 196 16.85 -26.46 17.49
N ILE A 197 17.10 -25.37 16.75
CA ILE A 197 18.46 -24.87 16.51
C ILE A 197 19.13 -24.74 17.88
N PRO A 198 20.34 -25.28 18.10
CA PRO A 198 20.95 -25.29 19.43
C PRO A 198 21.18 -23.85 19.92
N ILE A 199 20.31 -23.41 20.83
CA ILE A 199 20.42 -22.13 21.53
C ILE A 199 21.65 -22.24 22.44
N VAL A 200 22.77 -21.64 22.01
CA VAL A 200 23.94 -21.48 22.87
C VAL A 200 23.58 -20.47 23.96
N ALA A 201 23.10 -20.98 25.09
CA ALA A 201 22.70 -20.19 26.25
C ALA A 201 23.90 -19.39 26.80
N PHE A 202 24.05 -18.16 26.33
CA PHE A 202 25.20 -17.31 26.63
C PHE A 202 25.12 -16.79 28.08
N ARG A 203 25.84 -17.44 28.99
CA ARG A 203 25.97 -17.02 30.40
C ARG A 203 27.15 -16.04 30.55
N GLY A 204 26.94 -14.79 30.12
CA GLY A 204 27.87 -13.67 30.31
C GLY A 204 27.34 -12.59 31.27
N PRO A 205 28.11 -11.52 31.54
CA PRO A 205 27.78 -10.47 32.53
C PRO A 205 26.57 -9.57 32.17
N TYR A 206 25.90 -9.83 31.04
CA TYR A 206 24.79 -9.06 30.46
C TYR A 206 23.54 -8.82 31.34
N LYS A 207 23.48 -9.31 32.59
CA LYS A 207 22.28 -9.16 33.42
C LYS A 207 21.94 -7.70 33.73
N THR A 208 22.93 -6.85 34.00
CA THR A 208 22.70 -5.43 34.31
C THR A 208 22.25 -4.63 33.09
N GLU A 209 22.95 -4.71 31.96
CA GLU A 209 22.55 -4.01 30.72
C GLU A 209 21.16 -4.47 30.24
N MET A 210 20.80 -5.76 30.37
CA MET A 210 19.46 -6.24 30.01
C MET A 210 18.37 -5.77 30.98
N GLN A 211 18.72 -5.54 32.25
CA GLN A 211 17.80 -5.01 33.27
C GLN A 211 17.60 -3.50 33.09
N GLU A 212 18.67 -2.72 32.90
CA GLU A 212 18.61 -1.30 32.52
C GLU A 212 17.78 -1.10 31.24
N LEU A 213 17.88 -2.01 30.27
CA LEU A 213 17.10 -1.99 29.05
C LEU A 213 15.61 -2.26 29.29
N ASP A 214 15.28 -3.26 30.11
CA ASP A 214 13.89 -3.55 30.50
C ASP A 214 13.31 -2.38 31.33
N ASP A 215 14.09 -1.77 32.21
CA ASP A 215 13.73 -0.58 33.01
C ASP A 215 13.47 0.64 32.12
N MET A 216 14.33 0.89 31.13
CA MET A 216 14.12 1.96 30.13
C MET A 216 12.82 1.75 29.34
N ILE A 217 12.52 0.52 28.93
CA ILE A 217 11.27 0.20 28.21
C ILE A 217 10.06 0.43 29.12
N TRP A 218 10.12 -0.06 30.37
CA TRP A 218 9.05 0.16 31.36
C TRP A 218 8.88 1.63 31.74
N ALA A 219 9.95 2.42 31.80
CA ALA A 219 9.88 3.85 32.05
C ALA A 219 9.13 4.61 30.93
N ILE A 220 9.19 4.16 29.68
CA ILE A 220 8.34 4.69 28.60
C ILE A 220 6.91 4.20 28.76
N LEU A 221 6.69 2.90 28.96
CA LEU A 221 5.34 2.32 29.10
C LEU A 221 4.56 2.97 30.25
N LYS A 222 5.20 3.23 31.40
CA LYS A 222 4.62 3.89 32.59
C LYS A 222 4.36 5.39 32.38
N LYS A 223 4.97 6.04 31.39
CA LYS A 223 4.74 7.46 31.01
C LYS A 223 3.65 7.66 29.96
N LEU A 224 3.27 6.62 29.21
CA LEU A 224 2.24 6.74 28.19
C LEU A 224 0.85 6.87 28.83
N PRO A 225 -0.03 7.76 28.33
CA PRO A 225 -1.39 7.88 28.85
C PRO A 225 -2.19 6.58 28.61
N PRO A 226 -3.20 6.30 29.45
CA PRO A 226 -4.05 5.12 29.29
C PRO A 226 -4.74 5.13 27.93
N SER A 227 -4.92 3.95 27.34
CA SER A 227 -5.59 3.78 26.06
C SER A 227 -7.10 3.71 26.28
N ASN A 228 -7.87 4.43 25.48
CA ASN A 228 -9.31 4.57 25.66
C ASN A 228 -10.10 3.38 25.04
N GLY A 229 -11.32 3.14 25.55
CA GLY A 229 -12.22 2.13 24.99
C GLY A 229 -11.64 0.71 25.01
N ILE A 230 -11.82 -0.05 23.92
CA ILE A 230 -11.33 -1.45 23.84
C ILE A 230 -9.80 -1.56 23.94
N TYR A 231 -9.07 -0.48 23.63
CA TYR A 231 -7.61 -0.46 23.67
C TYR A 231 -7.07 -0.47 25.10
N SER A 232 -7.89 -0.12 26.10
CA SER A 232 -7.55 -0.18 27.54
C SER A 232 -7.13 -1.56 28.03
N ALA A 233 -7.48 -2.63 27.30
CA ALA A 233 -7.04 -3.99 27.62
C ALA A 233 -5.50 -4.14 27.60
N VAL A 234 -4.78 -3.30 26.84
CA VAL A 234 -3.31 -3.26 26.88
C VAL A 234 -2.79 -2.70 28.22
N ASP A 235 -3.54 -1.80 28.86
CA ASP A 235 -3.17 -1.23 30.16
C ASP A 235 -3.44 -2.21 31.32
N ILE A 236 -4.37 -3.16 31.14
CA ILE A 236 -4.53 -4.28 32.07
C ILE A 236 -3.29 -5.18 32.01
N ILE A 237 -2.77 -5.45 30.80
CA ILE A 237 -1.53 -6.21 30.61
C ILE A 237 -0.34 -5.50 31.29
N LEU A 238 -0.25 -4.17 31.20
CA LEU A 238 0.78 -3.37 31.89
C LEU A 238 0.67 -3.37 33.43
N ARG A 239 -0.44 -3.87 34.00
CA ARG A 239 -0.65 -4.03 35.45
C ARG A 239 -0.45 -5.46 35.94
N LEU A 240 -0.24 -6.42 35.05
CA LEU A 240 0.19 -7.76 35.45
C LEU A 240 1.57 -7.65 36.10
N LYS A 241 1.78 -8.33 37.23
CA LYS A 241 3.05 -8.26 37.98
C LYS A 241 4.23 -8.59 37.07
N GLU A 242 5.31 -7.83 37.21
CA GLU A 242 6.53 -7.92 36.39
C GLU A 242 7.18 -9.32 36.44
N ASP A 243 6.90 -10.11 37.49
CA ASP A 243 7.31 -11.52 37.68
C ASP A 243 6.59 -12.53 36.75
N SER A 244 5.55 -12.11 36.02
CA SER A 244 4.78 -13.00 35.15
C SER A 244 5.64 -13.52 33.98
N PRO A 245 5.65 -14.84 33.68
CA PRO A 245 6.40 -15.36 32.55
C PRO A 245 6.03 -14.65 31.23
N ARG A 246 7.04 -14.20 30.48
CA ARG A 246 6.87 -13.43 29.23
C ARG A 246 6.00 -14.17 28.19
N GLU A 247 5.93 -15.49 28.28
CA GLU A 247 5.12 -16.35 27.41
C GLU A 247 3.61 -16.24 27.70
N VAL A 248 3.23 -16.16 28.97
CA VAL A 248 1.83 -15.87 29.38
C VAL A 248 1.44 -14.45 28.94
N PHE A 249 2.37 -13.51 29.13
CA PHE A 249 2.20 -12.12 28.70
C PHE A 249 2.00 -12.00 27.18
N LEU A 250 2.79 -12.72 26.37
CA LEU A 250 2.62 -12.81 24.91
C LEU A 250 1.25 -13.39 24.51
N GLY A 251 0.72 -14.34 25.27
CA GLY A 251 -0.63 -14.88 25.06
C GLY A 251 -1.72 -13.83 25.24
N HIS A 252 -1.67 -13.06 26.34
CA HIS A 252 -2.58 -11.94 26.55
C HIS A 252 -2.42 -10.84 25.48
N LEU A 253 -1.17 -10.51 25.11
CA LEU A 253 -0.86 -9.53 24.07
C LEU A 253 -1.45 -9.94 22.71
N ALA A 254 -1.42 -11.23 22.37
CA ALA A 254 -2.06 -11.76 21.17
C ALA A 254 -3.56 -11.50 21.16
N SER A 255 -4.26 -11.79 22.26
CA SER A 255 -5.71 -11.61 22.41
C SER A 255 -6.13 -10.13 22.33
N VAL A 256 -5.35 -9.23 22.93
CA VAL A 256 -5.58 -7.78 22.85
C VAL A 256 -5.37 -7.25 21.43
N ILE A 257 -4.31 -7.69 20.74
CA ILE A 257 -4.08 -7.33 19.34
C ILE A 257 -5.21 -7.88 18.45
N GLU A 258 -5.64 -9.13 18.65
CA GLU A 258 -6.73 -9.72 17.87
C GLU A 258 -8.05 -8.95 18.08
N SER A 259 -8.37 -8.58 19.33
CA SER A 259 -9.56 -7.79 19.66
C SER A 259 -9.53 -6.41 19.00
N ALA A 260 -8.39 -5.72 19.06
CA ALA A 260 -8.16 -4.45 18.35
C ALA A 260 -8.28 -4.59 16.82
N VAL A 261 -7.74 -5.66 16.24
CA VAL A 261 -7.86 -5.96 14.80
C VAL A 261 -9.31 -6.21 14.42
N ARG A 262 -10.08 -6.98 15.20
CA ARG A 262 -11.51 -7.27 14.93
C ARG A 262 -12.37 -6.01 14.90
N GLU A 263 -12.08 -4.99 15.71
CA GLU A 263 -12.79 -3.70 15.67
C GLU A 263 -12.50 -2.89 14.39
N ILE A 264 -11.22 -2.73 14.04
CA ILE A 264 -10.80 -1.93 12.86
C ILE A 264 -11.00 -2.67 11.52
N THR A 265 -11.08 -4.00 11.56
CA THR A 265 -11.43 -4.87 10.42
C THR A 265 -12.71 -5.66 10.71
N PRO A 266 -13.87 -4.99 10.76
CA PRO A 266 -15.13 -5.70 10.97
C PRO A 266 -15.31 -6.76 9.87
N PRO A 267 -15.77 -7.97 10.21
CA PRO A 267 -15.98 -9.03 9.23
C PRO A 267 -16.92 -8.56 8.12
N GLU A 268 -16.72 -9.06 6.89
CA GLU A 268 -17.67 -8.79 5.80
C GLU A 268 -19.06 -9.27 6.22
N THR A 269 -19.96 -8.32 6.53
CA THR A 269 -21.33 -8.61 6.94
C THR A 269 -22.01 -9.51 5.90
N GLN A 270 -22.83 -10.46 6.37
CA GLN A 270 -23.56 -11.35 5.46
C GLN A 270 -24.42 -10.57 4.46
N GLU A 271 -24.91 -9.39 4.83
CA GLU A 271 -25.55 -8.43 3.91
C GLU A 271 -24.66 -7.99 2.74
N ARG A 272 -23.38 -7.69 2.97
CA ARG A 272 -22.44 -7.39 1.87
C ARG A 272 -22.15 -8.60 1.00
N LYS A 273 -22.21 -9.83 1.56
CA LYS A 273 -22.15 -11.07 0.78
C LYS A 273 -23.43 -11.34 -0.01
N ARG A 274 -24.62 -11.03 0.53
CA ARG A 274 -25.92 -11.09 -0.18
C ARG A 274 -26.01 -10.04 -1.30
N ASN A 275 -25.53 -8.83 -1.05
CA ASN A 275 -25.54 -7.73 -2.02
C ASN A 275 -24.44 -7.86 -3.09
N ARG A 276 -23.36 -8.62 -2.83
CA ARG A 276 -22.61 -9.26 -3.90
C ARG A 276 -23.49 -10.33 -4.54
N ARG A 277 -24.31 -9.93 -5.51
CA ARG A 277 -24.90 -10.87 -6.47
C ARG A 277 -23.80 -11.86 -6.89
N PRO A 278 -24.02 -13.18 -6.83
CA PRO A 278 -23.04 -14.12 -7.35
C PRO A 278 -22.70 -13.68 -8.77
N ALA A 279 -21.41 -13.71 -9.11
CA ALA A 279 -20.99 -13.39 -10.46
C ALA A 279 -21.62 -14.44 -11.38
N ILE A 280 -22.78 -14.09 -11.96
CA ILE A 280 -23.46 -14.92 -12.93
C ILE A 280 -22.41 -15.25 -13.96
N HIS A 281 -22.17 -16.55 -14.18
CA HIS A 281 -21.20 -17.06 -15.13
C HIS A 281 -21.73 -16.83 -16.56
N ARG A 282 -21.92 -15.55 -16.89
CA ARG A 282 -22.36 -15.07 -18.19
C ARG A 282 -21.16 -15.25 -19.10
N ASN A 283 -21.08 -16.45 -19.68
CA ASN A 283 -20.09 -16.79 -20.68
C ASN A 283 -20.12 -15.69 -21.75
N GLN A 284 -18.96 -15.08 -21.95
CA GLN A 284 -18.70 -13.91 -22.81
C GLN A 284 -19.27 -12.57 -22.27
N LEU A 285 -18.34 -11.63 -22.04
CA LEU A 285 -18.66 -10.21 -21.86
C LEU A 285 -19.13 -9.65 -23.20
N THR A 286 -20.07 -8.70 -23.20
CA THR A 286 -20.41 -8.01 -24.47
C THR A 286 -19.20 -7.23 -24.99
N ARG A 287 -19.02 -7.10 -26.32
CA ARG A 287 -17.94 -6.30 -26.94
C ARG A 287 -17.78 -4.89 -26.33
N ARG A 288 -18.87 -4.27 -25.85
CA ARG A 288 -18.85 -2.98 -25.15
C ARG A 288 -18.26 -3.07 -23.73
N GLN A 289 -18.57 -4.13 -22.99
CA GLN A 289 -17.99 -4.42 -21.68
C GLN A 289 -16.52 -4.83 -21.79
N GLU A 290 -16.16 -5.62 -22.80
CA GLU A 290 -14.77 -5.97 -23.10
C GLU A 290 -13.95 -4.71 -23.39
N ARG A 291 -14.38 -3.87 -24.34
CA ARG A 291 -13.71 -2.58 -24.63
C ARG A 291 -13.58 -1.70 -23.39
N LYS A 292 -14.61 -1.63 -22.52
CA LYS A 292 -14.52 -0.92 -21.23
C LYS A 292 -13.50 -1.56 -20.28
N ARG A 293 -13.46 -2.90 -20.18
CA ARG A 293 -12.51 -3.65 -19.34
C ARG A 293 -11.09 -3.45 -19.84
N SER A 294 -10.82 -3.64 -21.13
CA SER A 294 -9.51 -3.44 -21.75
C SER A 294 -9.05 -1.98 -21.64
N TYR A 295 -9.94 -1.01 -21.82
CA TYR A 295 -9.63 0.41 -21.57
C TYR A 295 -9.27 0.66 -20.10
N ALA A 296 -10.02 0.12 -19.14
CA ALA A 296 -9.73 0.27 -17.71
C ALA A 296 -8.42 -0.44 -17.31
N LEU A 297 -8.14 -1.63 -17.86
CA LEU A 297 -6.86 -2.33 -17.70
C LEU A 297 -5.70 -1.52 -18.27
N THR A 298 -5.84 -1.00 -19.49
CA THR A 298 -4.86 -0.11 -20.14
C THR A 298 -4.58 1.12 -19.28
N GLN A 299 -5.63 1.83 -18.83
CA GLN A 299 -5.47 3.03 -18.01
C GLN A 299 -4.80 2.73 -16.66
N ASN A 300 -5.14 1.59 -16.03
CA ASN A 300 -4.50 1.16 -14.78
C ASN A 300 -3.05 0.73 -14.98
N LEU A 301 -2.75 -0.04 -16.03
CA LEU A 301 -1.38 -0.42 -16.39
C LEU A 301 -0.55 0.80 -16.75
N TYR A 302 -1.08 1.74 -17.54
CA TYR A 302 -0.39 2.97 -17.92
C TYR A 302 -0.04 3.83 -16.69
N LYS A 303 -0.99 4.00 -15.75
CA LYS A 303 -0.76 4.73 -14.49
C LYS A 303 0.25 4.06 -13.57
N LYS A 304 0.34 2.71 -13.56
CA LYS A 304 1.26 1.95 -12.71
C LYS A 304 2.64 1.76 -13.32
N ASN A 305 2.71 1.44 -14.62
CA ASN A 305 3.93 1.16 -15.37
C ASN A 305 3.67 1.34 -16.89
N ARG A 306 4.03 2.52 -17.41
CA ARG A 306 3.87 2.90 -18.82
C ARG A 306 4.57 1.92 -19.78
N GLY A 307 5.76 1.43 -19.42
CA GLY A 307 6.54 0.49 -20.23
C GLY A 307 5.90 -0.90 -20.35
N ARG A 308 5.39 -1.46 -19.25
CA ARG A 308 4.63 -2.72 -19.27
C ARG A 308 3.31 -2.55 -20.03
N CYS A 309 2.64 -1.42 -19.87
CA CYS A 309 1.44 -1.09 -20.64
C CYS A 309 1.71 -1.08 -22.15
N TYR A 310 2.79 -0.42 -22.59
CA TYR A 310 3.22 -0.42 -23.99
C TYR A 310 3.51 -1.84 -24.50
N LYS A 311 4.35 -2.60 -23.80
CA LYS A 311 4.68 -3.98 -24.17
C LYS A 311 3.43 -4.85 -24.31
N SER A 312 2.51 -4.82 -23.33
CA SER A 312 1.26 -5.60 -23.37
C SER A 312 0.26 -5.18 -24.46
N ILE A 313 0.33 -3.93 -24.95
CA ILE A 313 -0.46 -3.51 -26.12
C ILE A 313 0.16 -4.08 -27.39
N ILE A 314 1.47 -3.94 -27.57
CA ILE A 314 2.20 -4.41 -28.76
C ILE A 314 2.14 -5.95 -28.90
N SER A 315 2.30 -6.68 -27.80
CA SER A 315 2.24 -8.16 -27.81
C SER A 315 0.82 -8.72 -27.85
N GLY A 316 -0.23 -7.89 -27.91
CA GLY A 316 -1.63 -8.32 -27.80
C GLY A 316 -2.01 -8.94 -26.44
N SER A 317 -1.10 -9.02 -25.47
CA SER A 317 -1.27 -9.71 -24.18
C SER A 317 -2.00 -8.86 -23.12
N LEU A 318 -2.76 -7.85 -23.56
CA LEU A 318 -3.47 -6.91 -22.71
C LEU A 318 -4.67 -7.59 -22.01
N GLY A 319 -4.40 -8.13 -20.82
CA GLY A 319 -5.39 -8.84 -20.01
C GLY A 319 -5.28 -10.37 -20.07
N SER A 320 -4.33 -10.93 -20.84
CA SER A 320 -3.88 -12.30 -20.67
C SER A 320 -2.86 -12.35 -19.52
N GLU A 321 -3.37 -12.33 -18.29
CA GLU A 321 -2.54 -12.59 -17.11
C GLU A 321 -2.26 -14.09 -17.05
N PHE A 322 -0.97 -14.47 -17.00
CA PHE A 322 -0.58 -15.85 -16.72
C PHE A 322 -1.14 -16.24 -15.35
N LYS A 323 -1.96 -17.30 -15.31
CA LYS A 323 -2.53 -17.81 -14.08
C LYS A 323 -1.56 -18.76 -13.42
N VAL A 324 -1.21 -18.48 -12.17
CA VAL A 324 -0.38 -19.38 -11.36
C VAL A 324 -1.32 -20.36 -10.66
N THR A 325 -1.31 -21.62 -11.12
CA THR A 325 -2.10 -22.71 -10.54
C THR A 325 -1.30 -23.50 -9.51
N GLN A 326 -2.00 -24.18 -8.59
CA GLN A 326 -1.37 -25.10 -7.62
C GLN A 326 -0.53 -26.16 -8.33
N ALA A 327 -1.10 -26.84 -9.33
CA ALA A 327 -0.43 -27.90 -10.08
C ALA A 327 0.83 -27.44 -10.84
N PHE A 328 0.92 -26.15 -11.20
CA PHE A 328 2.13 -25.61 -11.84
C PHE A 328 3.25 -25.37 -10.81
N ALA A 329 2.92 -24.80 -9.64
CA ALA A 329 3.91 -24.12 -8.81
C ALA A 329 4.06 -24.67 -7.38
N GLN A 330 3.06 -25.36 -6.81
CA GLN A 330 3.04 -25.67 -5.38
C GLN A 330 4.23 -26.50 -4.92
N ASP A 331 4.40 -27.70 -5.47
CA ASP A 331 5.38 -28.67 -4.97
C ASP A 331 6.81 -28.16 -5.15
N PHE A 332 7.08 -27.44 -6.25
CA PHE A 332 8.36 -26.78 -6.49
C PHE A 332 8.69 -25.75 -5.39
N TRP A 333 7.74 -24.88 -5.02
CA TRP A 333 7.99 -23.83 -4.03
C TRP A 333 7.99 -24.35 -2.60
N VAL A 334 7.17 -25.35 -2.27
CA VAL A 334 7.24 -26.05 -0.97
C VAL A 334 8.60 -26.73 -0.83
N ASN A 335 8.99 -27.60 -1.77
CA ASN A 335 10.27 -28.32 -1.70
C ASN A 335 11.49 -27.39 -1.69
N LEU A 336 11.44 -26.25 -2.38
CA LEU A 336 12.50 -25.24 -2.34
C LEU A 336 12.60 -24.54 -0.98
N MET A 337 11.46 -24.25 -0.33
CA MET A 337 11.41 -23.58 0.97
C MET A 337 11.60 -24.54 2.15
N THR A 338 11.46 -25.85 1.93
CA THR A 338 11.69 -26.91 2.94
C THR A 338 12.64 -28.01 2.42
N PRO A 339 13.89 -27.68 2.06
CA PRO A 339 14.86 -28.68 1.61
C PRO A 339 15.27 -29.60 2.76
N SER A 340 15.69 -30.83 2.42
CA SER A 340 16.26 -31.76 3.39
C SER A 340 17.56 -31.21 3.98
N LEU A 341 17.72 -31.29 5.30
CA LEU A 341 18.90 -30.80 6.04
C LEU A 341 20.22 -31.40 5.54
N SER A 342 20.18 -32.61 4.97
CA SER A 342 21.36 -33.27 4.36
C SER A 342 21.93 -32.56 3.13
N THR A 343 21.24 -31.57 2.57
CA THR A 343 21.68 -30.82 1.37
C THR A 343 22.31 -29.45 1.67
N LEU A 344 22.36 -29.02 2.93
CA LEU A 344 22.92 -27.72 3.29
C LEU A 344 24.43 -27.82 3.58
N PRO A 345 25.30 -27.11 2.84
CA PRO A 345 26.74 -27.15 3.08
C PRO A 345 27.10 -26.47 4.40
N VAL A 346 27.85 -27.18 5.25
CA VAL A 346 28.44 -26.62 6.47
C VAL A 346 29.59 -25.68 6.09
N LEU A 347 29.29 -24.40 5.92
CA LEU A 347 30.31 -23.39 5.67
C LEU A 347 31.18 -23.17 6.92
N PRO A 348 32.51 -23.31 6.84
CA PRO A 348 33.39 -23.09 7.97
C PRO A 348 33.35 -21.61 8.42
N ALA A 349 33.47 -21.39 9.73
CA ALA A 349 33.52 -20.05 10.30
C ALA A 349 34.84 -19.34 9.92
N ARG A 350 34.84 -18.61 8.78
CA ARG A 350 35.94 -17.72 8.43
C ARG A 350 36.00 -16.56 9.42
N ARG A 351 37.18 -16.27 9.96
CA ARG A 351 37.42 -15.10 10.82
C ARG A 351 37.29 -13.85 9.97
N THR A 352 36.19 -13.11 10.11
CA THR A 352 36.10 -11.73 9.64
C THR A 352 37.00 -10.85 10.50
N PRO A 353 37.50 -9.71 9.98
CA PRO A 353 38.10 -8.69 10.84
C PRO A 353 37.08 -8.22 11.88
N PRO A 354 37.52 -7.78 13.08
CA PRO A 354 36.61 -7.34 14.13
C PRO A 354 35.78 -6.15 13.66
N SER A 355 34.45 -6.34 13.63
CA SER A 355 33.48 -5.27 13.45
C SER A 355 33.44 -4.39 14.70
N PRO A 356 33.19 -3.06 14.60
CA PRO A 356 32.91 -2.25 15.78
C PRO A 356 31.70 -2.79 16.54
N HIS A 357 31.84 -2.94 17.86
CA HIS A 357 30.81 -3.52 18.73
C HIS A 357 29.49 -2.76 18.66
N VAL A 358 28.41 -3.45 18.31
CA VAL A 358 27.08 -2.85 18.19
C VAL A 358 26.42 -2.76 19.56
N LYS A 359 26.21 -1.53 20.07
CA LYS A 359 25.59 -1.28 21.38
C LYS A 359 24.17 -1.85 21.45
N VAL A 360 23.82 -2.57 22.52
CA VAL A 360 22.49 -3.21 22.63
C VAL A 360 21.36 -2.18 22.61
N ALA A 361 21.51 -1.09 23.37
CA ALA A 361 20.54 0.00 23.40
C ALA A 361 20.28 0.66 22.02
N ALA A 362 21.25 0.64 21.10
CA ALA A 362 21.08 1.22 19.76
C ALA A 362 20.19 0.37 18.84
N LEU A 363 20.13 -0.94 19.06
CA LEU A 363 19.21 -1.84 18.34
C LEU A 363 17.89 -2.02 19.09
N TRP A 364 17.97 -2.27 20.40
CA TRP A 364 16.88 -2.81 21.21
C TRP A 364 16.32 -1.81 22.25
N GLY A 365 16.83 -0.57 22.28
CA GLY A 365 16.30 0.48 23.14
C GLY A 365 14.82 0.81 22.88
N PRO A 366 14.14 1.54 23.77
CA PRO A 366 12.71 1.84 23.62
C PRO A 366 12.34 2.45 22.26
N ILE A 367 11.15 2.14 21.76
CA ILE A 367 10.62 2.69 20.50
C ILE A 367 9.76 3.92 20.81
N LEU A 368 10.10 5.03 20.18
CA LEU A 368 9.39 6.30 20.34
C LEU A 368 8.29 6.49 19.29
N PHE A 369 7.33 7.35 19.61
CA PHE A 369 6.22 7.70 18.74
C PHE A 369 6.68 8.22 17.36
N GLU A 370 7.67 9.09 17.33
CA GLU A 370 8.21 9.69 16.10
C GLU A 370 8.89 8.63 15.22
N GLU A 371 9.51 7.62 15.84
CA GLU A 371 10.13 6.50 15.14
C GLU A 371 9.06 5.60 14.50
N ILE A 372 7.92 5.38 15.19
CA ILE A 372 6.77 4.69 14.62
C ILE A 372 6.21 5.48 13.43
N GLN A 373 5.96 6.79 13.60
CA GLN A 373 5.43 7.65 12.54
C GLN A 373 6.26 7.60 11.25
N ARG A 374 7.58 7.71 11.36
CA ARG A 374 8.52 7.66 10.21
C ARG A 374 8.52 6.30 9.50
N ASN A 375 8.17 5.22 10.19
CA ASN A 375 8.30 3.84 9.69
C ASN A 375 6.98 3.15 9.31
N ILE A 376 5.84 3.83 9.41
CA ILE A 376 4.55 3.26 9.01
C ILE A 376 4.56 2.84 7.51
N PRO A 377 4.12 1.61 7.18
CA PRO A 377 4.01 1.15 5.80
C PRO A 377 3.18 2.07 4.88
N LYS A 378 3.58 2.13 3.61
CA LYS A 378 2.89 2.88 2.56
C LYS A 378 1.44 2.39 2.40
N LEU A 379 0.49 3.31 2.18
CA LEU A 379 -0.95 3.03 2.11
C LEU A 379 -1.35 1.98 1.06
N ASN A 380 -0.56 1.83 0.00
CA ASN A 380 -0.77 0.86 -1.08
C ASN A 380 -0.21 -0.54 -0.80
N SER A 381 0.41 -0.79 0.37
CA SER A 381 0.90 -2.12 0.73
C SER A 381 -0.26 -3.06 1.09
N ALA A 382 -0.17 -4.30 0.64
CA ALA A 382 -1.19 -5.32 0.83
C ALA A 382 -1.31 -5.75 2.30
N ALA A 383 -2.49 -6.24 2.67
CA ALA A 383 -2.76 -6.88 3.95
C ALA A 383 -2.20 -8.30 4.04
N GLY A 384 -1.82 -8.73 5.24
CA GLY A 384 -1.44 -10.11 5.53
C GLY A 384 -2.66 -11.05 5.66
N PRO A 385 -2.50 -12.25 6.24
CA PRO A 385 -3.61 -13.18 6.49
C PRO A 385 -4.72 -12.57 7.37
N ASP A 386 -4.33 -11.71 8.31
CA ASP A 386 -5.18 -10.96 9.25
C ASP A 386 -6.09 -9.90 8.61
N ARG A 387 -5.92 -9.61 7.32
CA ARG A 387 -6.64 -8.56 6.56
C ARG A 387 -6.41 -7.13 7.07
N MET A 388 -5.50 -6.92 8.02
CA MET A 388 -5.12 -5.59 8.46
C MET A 388 -4.38 -4.87 7.33
N THR A 389 -4.73 -3.60 7.08
CA THR A 389 -4.07 -2.78 6.05
C THR A 389 -3.26 -1.65 6.70
N PRO A 390 -2.30 -1.03 5.99
CA PRO A 390 -1.65 0.20 6.46
C PRO A 390 -2.60 1.39 6.64
N ALA A 391 -3.82 1.32 6.09
CA ALA A 391 -4.89 2.28 6.35
C ALA A 391 -5.61 1.97 7.66
N HIS A 392 -5.78 0.70 8.03
CA HIS A 392 -6.31 0.30 9.34
C HIS A 392 -5.29 0.59 10.46
N LEU A 393 -4.00 0.33 10.22
CA LEU A 393 -2.92 0.68 11.15
C LEU A 393 -2.93 2.16 11.55
N ARG A 394 -3.15 3.08 10.59
CA ARG A 394 -3.24 4.53 10.83
C ARG A 394 -4.50 4.98 11.58
N LYS A 395 -5.48 4.10 11.82
CA LYS A 395 -6.67 4.40 12.64
C LYS A 395 -6.48 4.01 14.11
N LEU A 396 -5.50 3.17 14.43
CA LEU A 396 -5.22 2.78 15.81
C LEU A 396 -4.67 3.97 16.60
N PRO A 397 -5.01 4.10 17.90
CA PRO A 397 -4.39 5.10 18.77
C PRO A 397 -2.87 4.94 18.79
N TRP A 398 -2.14 6.05 18.78
CA TRP A 398 -0.69 6.04 18.72
C TRP A 398 -0.06 5.56 20.04
N GLU A 399 -0.75 5.82 21.14
CA GLU A 399 -0.46 5.34 22.49
C GLU A 399 -0.51 3.81 22.50
N PHE A 400 -1.55 3.23 21.89
CA PHE A 400 -1.71 1.78 21.74
C PHE A 400 -0.59 1.19 20.89
N LEU A 401 -0.32 1.76 19.70
CA LEU A 401 0.79 1.30 18.85
C LEU A 401 2.15 1.38 19.58
N THR A 402 2.41 2.46 20.31
CA THR A 402 3.66 2.65 21.06
C THR A 402 3.80 1.61 22.18
N LYS A 403 2.72 1.29 22.89
CA LYS A 403 2.69 0.18 23.85
C LYS A 403 2.99 -1.15 23.16
N ILE A 404 2.28 -1.51 22.09
CA ILE A 404 2.51 -2.79 21.37
C ILE A 404 3.96 -2.94 20.89
N MET A 405 4.56 -1.90 20.28
CA MET A 405 5.95 -1.97 19.80
C MET A 405 6.97 -2.15 20.93
N ASN A 406 6.78 -1.45 22.06
CA ASN A 406 7.65 -1.59 23.24
C ASN A 406 7.44 -2.91 23.98
N LEU A 407 6.21 -3.44 23.97
CA LEU A 407 5.93 -4.78 24.51
C LEU A 407 6.55 -5.89 23.66
N PHE A 408 6.71 -5.72 22.35
CA PHE A 408 7.49 -6.64 21.53
C PHE A 408 9.00 -6.62 21.88
N LEU A 409 9.56 -5.43 22.17
CA LEU A 409 10.93 -5.32 22.67
C LEU A 409 11.09 -6.00 24.03
N TRP A 410 10.22 -5.69 25.00
CA TRP A 410 10.29 -6.28 26.33
C TRP A 410 10.05 -7.79 26.30
N CYS A 411 9.08 -8.29 25.54
CA CYS A 411 8.89 -9.74 25.39
C CYS A 411 10.06 -10.44 24.65
N ARG A 412 10.95 -9.68 23.99
CA ARG A 412 12.04 -10.17 23.11
C ARG A 412 11.54 -11.05 21.95
N ARG A 413 10.23 -11.02 21.69
CA ARG A 413 9.46 -11.90 20.81
C ARG A 413 8.16 -11.19 20.40
N VAL A 414 7.57 -11.65 19.32
CA VAL A 414 6.19 -11.28 18.90
C VAL A 414 5.27 -12.49 19.03
N PRO A 415 3.96 -12.32 19.26
CA PRO A 415 3.02 -13.45 19.25
C PRO A 415 3.08 -14.23 17.92
N ALA A 416 3.21 -15.56 18.01
CA ALA A 416 3.44 -16.42 16.84
C ALA A 416 2.34 -16.32 15.77
N ALA A 417 1.08 -16.06 16.18
CA ALA A 417 -0.04 -15.81 15.27
C ALA A 417 0.18 -14.60 14.33
N LEU A 418 1.05 -13.64 14.70
CA LEU A 418 1.39 -12.49 13.84
C LEU A 418 2.55 -12.80 12.86
N LEU A 419 3.24 -13.94 13.03
CA LEU A 419 4.32 -14.39 12.14
C LEU A 419 3.81 -15.15 10.90
N GLU A 420 2.52 -15.45 10.84
CA GLU A 420 1.89 -16.03 9.65
C GLU A 420 1.90 -15.04 8.47
N ALA A 421 2.21 -15.58 7.30
CA ALA A 421 2.21 -14.86 6.03
C ALA A 421 1.36 -15.58 4.98
N ARG A 422 0.99 -14.83 3.94
CA ARG A 422 0.51 -15.39 2.67
C ARG A 422 1.49 -15.02 1.57
N THR A 423 1.92 -15.99 0.79
CA THR A 423 2.91 -15.80 -0.27
C THR A 423 2.21 -15.85 -1.62
N ILE A 424 2.24 -14.73 -2.34
CA ILE A 424 1.69 -14.61 -3.70
C ILE A 424 2.81 -14.68 -4.73
N PHE A 425 2.52 -15.06 -5.97
CA PHE A 425 3.52 -15.16 -7.03
C PHE A 425 3.44 -14.01 -8.02
N ILE A 426 4.60 -13.43 -8.37
CA ILE A 426 4.73 -12.42 -9.44
C ILE A 426 5.63 -12.98 -10.56
N PRO A 427 5.11 -13.19 -11.77
CA PRO A 427 5.92 -13.60 -12.92
C PRO A 427 7.07 -12.63 -13.22
N LYS A 428 8.26 -13.18 -13.48
CA LYS A 428 9.46 -12.42 -13.92
C LYS A 428 9.31 -11.96 -15.37
N CYS A 429 8.69 -12.78 -16.21
CA CYS A 429 8.44 -12.60 -17.64
C CYS A 429 6.92 -12.54 -17.92
N VAL A 430 6.52 -12.43 -19.20
CA VAL A 430 5.09 -12.39 -19.60
C VAL A 430 4.43 -13.77 -19.52
N SER A 431 5.17 -14.82 -19.90
CA SER A 431 4.70 -16.20 -20.01
C SER A 431 5.75 -17.13 -19.39
N PRO A 432 5.77 -17.29 -18.06
CA PRO A 432 6.73 -18.17 -17.39
C PRO A 432 6.48 -19.63 -17.79
N THR A 433 7.54 -20.32 -18.23
CA THR A 433 7.48 -21.74 -18.58
C THR A 433 7.86 -22.63 -17.41
N SER A 434 8.68 -22.12 -16.48
CA SER A 434 9.07 -22.81 -15.25
C SER A 434 8.56 -22.11 -13.98
N PRO A 435 8.29 -22.84 -12.88
CA PRO A 435 7.90 -22.22 -11.60
C PRO A 435 8.99 -21.32 -11.01
N GLY A 436 10.26 -21.56 -11.37
CA GLY A 436 11.41 -20.72 -10.99
C GLY A 436 11.41 -19.33 -11.64
N GLU A 437 10.58 -19.08 -12.65
CA GLU A 437 10.33 -17.75 -13.23
C GLU A 437 9.27 -16.95 -12.49
N LEU A 438 8.75 -17.47 -11.37
CA LEU A 438 7.94 -16.71 -10.43
C LEU A 438 8.83 -16.07 -9.36
N ARG A 439 8.37 -14.96 -8.76
CA ARG A 439 8.92 -14.40 -7.52
C ARG A 439 7.90 -14.60 -6.40
N PRO A 440 8.23 -15.31 -5.31
CA PRO A 440 7.36 -15.41 -4.15
C PRO A 440 7.38 -14.08 -3.38
N ILE A 441 6.23 -13.49 -3.10
CA ILE A 441 6.12 -12.29 -2.27
C ILE A 441 5.35 -12.65 -1.01
N SER A 442 6.06 -12.81 0.10
CA SER A 442 5.50 -13.10 1.42
C SER A 442 4.95 -11.84 2.07
N ILE A 443 3.62 -11.81 2.22
CA ILE A 443 2.88 -10.69 2.82
C ILE A 443 2.50 -11.09 4.26
N GLY A 444 3.32 -10.68 5.22
CA GLY A 444 3.07 -10.85 6.66
C GLY A 444 2.21 -9.73 7.29
N ASN A 445 1.97 -9.87 8.59
CA ASN A 445 1.21 -8.92 9.41
C ASN A 445 1.75 -7.47 9.31
N VAL A 446 0.87 -6.46 9.35
CA VAL A 446 1.29 -5.04 9.24
C VAL A 446 2.04 -4.54 10.47
N LEU A 447 1.65 -4.97 11.68
CA LEU A 447 2.33 -4.62 12.94
C LEU A 447 3.75 -5.18 12.96
N VAL A 448 3.93 -6.44 12.57
CA VAL A 448 5.24 -7.08 12.46
C VAL A 448 6.09 -6.39 11.40
N ARG A 449 5.54 -6.04 10.23
CA ARG A 449 6.28 -5.28 9.21
C ARG A 449 6.68 -3.87 9.68
N LEU A 450 5.86 -3.19 10.49
CA LEU A 450 6.23 -1.91 11.11
C LEU A 450 7.42 -2.11 12.06
N PHE A 451 7.32 -3.08 12.99
CA PHE A 451 8.39 -3.40 13.94
C PHE A 451 9.70 -3.79 13.24
N HIS A 452 9.61 -4.67 12.25
CA HIS A 452 10.73 -5.08 11.40
C HIS A 452 11.34 -3.91 10.61
N LYS A 453 10.53 -2.94 10.16
CA LYS A 453 11.04 -1.75 9.46
C LYS A 453 11.84 -0.83 10.40
N ILE A 454 11.41 -0.71 11.66
CA ILE A 454 12.16 0.00 12.71
C ILE A 454 13.49 -0.70 12.96
N LEU A 455 13.46 -2.00 13.28
CA LEU A 455 14.66 -2.81 13.52
C LEU A 455 15.63 -2.80 12.32
N ALA A 456 15.12 -2.83 11.08
CA ALA A 456 15.95 -2.78 9.87
C ALA A 456 16.68 -1.45 9.67
N ASN A 457 16.11 -0.34 10.15
CA ASN A 457 16.79 0.95 10.11
C ASN A 457 17.85 1.04 11.22
N ARG A 458 17.51 0.61 12.45
CA ARG A 458 18.44 0.57 13.58
C ARG A 458 19.64 -0.32 13.29
N LEU A 459 19.42 -1.53 12.77
CA LEU A 459 20.50 -2.44 12.38
C LEU A 459 21.39 -1.81 11.30
N ARG A 460 20.81 -1.25 10.23
CA ARG A 460 21.56 -0.56 9.16
C ARG A 460 22.40 0.61 9.66
N ALA A 461 21.96 1.31 10.71
CA ALA A 461 22.70 2.43 11.29
C ALA A 461 23.89 2.01 12.18
N ASN A 462 23.99 0.73 12.53
CA ASN A 462 25.03 0.21 13.43
C ASN A 462 25.94 -0.85 12.77
N VAL A 463 25.48 -1.59 11.75
CA VAL A 463 26.33 -2.53 11.00
C VAL A 463 26.98 -1.84 9.81
N HIS A 464 28.29 -2.03 9.67
CA HIS A 464 29.06 -1.59 8.51
C HIS A 464 29.24 -2.81 7.60
N LEU A 465 28.73 -2.72 6.37
CA LEU A 465 28.89 -3.76 5.35
C LEU A 465 30.04 -3.39 4.40
N ASP A 466 30.50 -4.37 3.62
CA ASP A 466 31.49 -4.17 2.55
C ASP A 466 31.02 -3.09 1.56
N PRO A 467 31.86 -2.09 1.21
CA PRO A 467 31.45 -0.96 0.36
C PRO A 467 31.09 -1.36 -1.08
N ARG A 468 31.48 -2.57 -1.54
CA ARG A 468 31.04 -3.16 -2.82
C ARG A 468 29.58 -3.62 -2.78
N GLN A 469 28.98 -3.76 -1.59
CA GLN A 469 27.56 -4.08 -1.45
C GLN A 469 26.67 -2.85 -1.74
N LYS A 470 26.40 -2.61 -3.02
CA LYS A 470 25.50 -1.53 -3.45
C LYS A 470 24.01 -1.93 -3.49
N GLY A 471 23.69 -3.22 -3.44
CA GLY A 471 22.31 -3.71 -3.45
C GLY A 471 21.59 -3.36 -2.15
N PHE A 472 20.36 -2.85 -2.22
CA PHE A 472 19.54 -2.47 -1.04
C PHE A 472 20.19 -1.45 -0.06
N ALA A 473 21.26 -0.79 -0.49
CA ALA A 473 21.91 0.33 0.18
C ALA A 473 21.11 1.63 -0.03
N PRO A 474 21.28 2.66 0.81
CA PRO A 474 20.58 3.95 0.70
C PRO A 474 21.25 4.91 -0.32
N LEU A 475 21.74 4.38 -1.44
CA LEU A 475 22.50 5.07 -2.50
C LEU A 475 22.09 4.52 -3.87
N ASP A 476 22.39 5.24 -4.96
CA ASP A 476 22.10 4.75 -6.32
C ASP A 476 23.18 3.76 -6.79
N GLY A 477 23.08 2.56 -6.25
CA GLY A 477 24.03 1.48 -6.51
C GLY A 477 24.05 1.01 -7.96
N MET A 478 22.98 1.25 -8.71
CA MET A 478 22.94 0.94 -10.14
C MET A 478 23.77 1.96 -10.92
N MET A 479 23.64 3.26 -10.60
CA MET A 479 24.47 4.29 -11.21
C MET A 479 25.95 4.04 -10.88
N GLU A 480 26.31 3.89 -9.61
CA GLU A 480 27.71 3.66 -9.21
C GLU A 480 28.33 2.45 -9.93
N ASN A 481 27.69 1.28 -9.89
CA ASN A 481 28.26 0.08 -10.50
C ASN A 481 28.30 0.13 -12.03
N THR A 482 27.35 0.80 -12.69
CA THR A 482 27.40 0.98 -14.15
C THR A 482 28.45 2.00 -14.57
N THR A 483 28.63 3.09 -13.83
CA THR A 483 29.69 4.08 -14.09
C THR A 483 31.10 3.52 -13.83
N VAL A 484 31.30 2.74 -12.76
CA VAL A 484 32.60 2.08 -12.52
C VAL A 484 32.90 1.07 -13.62
N LEU A 485 31.92 0.24 -14.01
CA LEU A 485 32.09 -0.70 -15.12
C LEU A 485 32.43 0.00 -16.45
N ASP A 486 31.73 1.09 -16.78
CA ASP A 486 31.97 1.89 -17.99
C ASP A 486 33.36 2.54 -17.99
N CYS A 487 33.81 3.04 -16.83
CA CYS A 487 35.16 3.56 -16.65
C CYS A 487 36.25 2.50 -16.83
N VAL A 488 36.05 1.31 -16.27
CA VAL A 488 36.96 0.16 -16.46
C VAL A 488 37.01 -0.24 -17.95
N LEU A 489 35.85 -0.42 -18.60
CA LEU A 489 35.79 -0.77 -20.02
C LEU A 489 36.49 0.29 -20.89
N SER A 490 36.25 1.58 -20.63
CA SER A 490 36.87 2.70 -21.35
C SER A 490 38.39 2.74 -21.20
N LYS A 491 38.90 2.46 -20.00
CA LYS A 491 40.33 2.41 -19.71
C LYS A 491 41.03 1.32 -20.54
N PHE A 492 40.58 0.07 -20.41
CA PHE A 492 41.18 -1.06 -21.13
C PHE A 492 41.04 -0.92 -22.66
N TYR A 493 39.94 -0.33 -23.14
CA TYR A 493 39.75 0.01 -24.55
C TYR A 493 40.78 1.04 -25.06
N THR A 494 41.09 2.06 -24.26
CA THR A 494 42.06 3.11 -24.61
C THR A 494 43.50 2.61 -24.52
N GLU A 495 43.81 1.82 -23.48
CA GLU A 495 45.13 1.22 -23.27
C GLU A 495 45.42 0.02 -24.19
N ARG A 496 44.39 -0.52 -24.88
CA ARG A 496 44.44 -1.72 -25.73
C ARG A 496 44.97 -2.96 -25.00
N THR A 497 44.62 -3.07 -23.73
CA THR A 497 44.99 -4.17 -22.84
C THR A 497 43.85 -5.19 -22.71
N GLU A 498 44.19 -6.45 -22.46
CA GLU A 498 43.19 -7.50 -22.30
C GLU A 498 42.41 -7.35 -20.98
N LEU A 499 41.08 -7.50 -21.05
CA LEU A 499 40.17 -7.45 -19.91
C LEU A 499 39.31 -8.72 -19.87
N HIS A 500 39.35 -9.43 -18.75
CA HIS A 500 38.45 -10.55 -18.48
C HIS A 500 37.40 -10.13 -17.45
N LEU A 501 36.12 -10.35 -17.75
CA LEU A 501 35.01 -10.03 -16.86
C LEU A 501 34.20 -11.29 -16.54
N ALA A 502 34.02 -11.56 -15.25
CA ALA A 502 33.15 -12.61 -14.75
C ALA A 502 31.89 -11.98 -14.13
N SER A 503 30.72 -12.48 -14.51
CA SER A 503 29.44 -12.10 -13.90
C SER A 503 28.82 -13.33 -13.24
N ILE A 504 28.37 -13.18 -12.00
CA ILE A 504 27.85 -14.25 -11.15
C ILE A 504 26.43 -13.88 -10.71
N ASP A 505 25.43 -14.66 -11.11
CA ASP A 505 24.05 -14.54 -10.60
C ASP A 505 23.77 -15.62 -9.56
N LEU A 506 23.20 -15.24 -8.43
CA LEU A 506 22.85 -16.15 -7.35
C LEU A 506 21.42 -16.68 -7.56
N GLN A 507 21.31 -17.92 -8.05
CA GLN A 507 20.02 -18.54 -8.32
C GLN A 507 19.16 -18.57 -7.04
N LYS A 508 17.97 -17.93 -7.10
CA LYS A 508 16.97 -17.89 -6.01
C LYS A 508 17.54 -17.42 -4.67
N ALA A 509 18.49 -16.47 -4.69
CA ALA A 509 19.30 -16.09 -3.53
C ALA A 509 18.51 -15.76 -2.24
N PHE A 510 17.32 -15.16 -2.37
CA PHE A 510 16.45 -14.88 -1.21
C PHE A 510 15.84 -16.15 -0.60
N ASP A 511 15.53 -17.15 -1.42
CA ASP A 511 14.83 -18.37 -1.01
C ASP A 511 15.76 -19.46 -0.49
N SER A 512 17.09 -19.35 -0.73
CA SER A 512 18.07 -20.41 -0.47
C SER A 512 19.00 -20.20 0.73
N ILE A 513 18.96 -19.05 1.40
CA ILE A 513 19.83 -18.78 2.57
C ILE A 513 19.49 -19.73 3.73
N ALA A 514 20.46 -20.54 4.17
CA ALA A 514 20.35 -21.29 5.41
C ALA A 514 20.27 -20.35 6.61
N HIS A 515 19.25 -20.50 7.47
CA HIS A 515 19.06 -19.63 8.63
C HIS A 515 20.26 -19.66 9.59
N GLU A 516 20.90 -20.82 9.75
CA GLU A 516 22.10 -20.95 10.58
C GLU A 516 23.27 -20.10 10.05
N ALA A 517 23.45 -20.02 8.72
CA ALA A 517 24.49 -19.19 8.11
C ALA A 517 24.19 -17.69 8.34
N LEU A 518 22.93 -17.28 8.28
CA LEU A 518 22.51 -15.92 8.63
C LEU A 518 22.79 -15.58 10.11
N LEU A 519 22.49 -16.49 11.04
CA LEU A 519 22.76 -16.28 12.47
C LEU A 519 24.28 -16.19 12.75
N ARG A 520 25.10 -17.00 12.07
CA ARG A 520 26.57 -16.88 12.12
C ARG A 520 27.05 -15.54 11.57
N ALA A 521 26.49 -15.07 10.46
CA ALA A 521 26.84 -13.78 9.84
C ALA A 521 26.52 -12.57 10.74
N LEU A 522 25.35 -12.58 11.40
CA LEU A 522 25.01 -11.58 12.43
C LEU A 522 26.01 -11.60 13.59
N LYS A 523 26.39 -12.79 14.07
CA LYS A 523 27.38 -12.94 15.14
C LYS A 523 28.77 -12.44 14.74
N SER A 524 29.19 -12.62 13.49
CA SER A 524 30.50 -12.11 13.01
C SER A 524 30.56 -10.58 12.85
N LEU A 525 29.40 -9.91 12.80
CA LEU A 525 29.30 -8.44 12.81
C LEU A 525 29.13 -7.85 14.22
N ASP A 526 29.31 -8.68 15.26
CA ASP A 526 29.14 -8.33 16.67
C ASP A 526 27.75 -7.75 17.00
N VAL A 527 26.71 -8.31 16.37
CA VAL A 527 25.32 -7.96 16.64
C VAL A 527 24.88 -8.57 17.99
N PRO A 528 24.26 -7.78 18.89
CA PRO A 528 23.74 -8.23 20.18
C PRO A 528 22.94 -9.54 20.13
N ALA A 529 23.25 -10.44 21.08
CA ALA A 529 22.60 -11.75 21.19
C ALA A 529 21.06 -11.66 21.23
N ILE A 530 20.50 -10.69 21.97
CA ILE A 530 19.06 -10.40 22.02
C ILE A 530 18.42 -10.21 20.64
N PHE A 531 19.14 -9.61 19.69
CA PHE A 531 18.67 -9.42 18.32
C PHE A 531 18.79 -10.73 17.53
N ILE A 532 19.91 -11.46 17.68
CA ILE A 532 20.13 -12.76 17.03
C ILE A 532 19.07 -13.78 17.47
N ASP A 533 18.77 -13.85 18.77
CA ASP A 533 17.73 -14.71 19.34
C ASP A 533 16.34 -14.36 18.80
N TYR A 534 16.05 -13.07 18.61
CA TYR A 534 14.81 -12.63 17.97
C TYR A 534 14.73 -13.03 16.49
N ILE A 535 15.82 -12.93 15.73
CA ILE A 535 15.88 -13.42 14.35
C ILE A 535 15.66 -14.93 14.30
N ALA A 536 16.33 -15.70 15.17
CA ALA A 536 16.15 -17.15 15.29
C ALA A 536 14.68 -17.50 15.62
N PHE A 537 14.06 -16.79 16.57
CA PHE A 537 12.65 -16.94 16.92
C PHE A 537 11.71 -16.63 15.75
N ILE A 538 11.93 -15.54 15.00
CA ILE A 538 11.12 -15.22 13.81
C ILE A 538 11.16 -16.38 12.83
N TYR A 539 12.35 -16.84 12.45
CA TYR A 539 12.48 -17.85 11.43
C TYR A 539 11.91 -19.19 11.89
N LEU A 540 12.20 -19.63 13.14
CA LEU A 540 11.68 -20.85 13.74
C LEU A 540 10.13 -20.90 13.82
N HIS A 541 9.46 -19.76 14.02
CA HIS A 541 8.01 -19.71 14.19
C HIS A 541 7.26 -19.13 12.99
N CYS A 542 7.94 -18.66 11.94
CA CYS A 542 7.26 -18.19 10.74
C CYS A 542 6.60 -19.35 9.98
N ARG A 543 5.41 -19.08 9.46
CA ARG A 543 4.62 -20.00 8.64
C ARG A 543 4.02 -19.24 7.48
N THR A 544 3.84 -19.91 6.34
CA THR A 544 3.20 -19.31 5.16
C THR A 544 2.21 -20.27 4.52
N THR A 545 1.16 -19.70 3.95
CA THR A 545 0.38 -20.35 2.88
C THR A 545 0.88 -19.81 1.54
N LEU A 546 0.84 -20.64 0.49
CA LEU A 546 0.99 -20.18 -0.88
C LEU A 546 -0.40 -19.85 -1.44
N GLU A 547 -0.56 -18.70 -2.08
CA GLU A 547 -1.80 -18.29 -2.73
C GLU A 547 -1.66 -18.35 -4.26
N PHE A 548 -2.59 -19.05 -4.89
CA PHE A 548 -2.67 -19.32 -6.31
C PHE A 548 -4.00 -18.76 -6.88
N ASP A 549 -4.12 -18.68 -8.20
CA ASP A 549 -5.36 -18.23 -8.84
C ASP A 549 -6.53 -19.23 -8.71
N ASP A 550 -6.21 -20.50 -8.42
CA ASP A 550 -7.16 -21.62 -8.29
C ASP A 550 -7.35 -22.10 -6.83
N GLY A 551 -6.59 -21.58 -5.86
CA GLY A 551 -6.68 -21.99 -4.46
C GLY A 551 -5.48 -21.61 -3.62
N ARG A 552 -5.20 -22.41 -2.58
CA ARG A 552 -4.15 -22.15 -1.58
C ARG A 552 -3.55 -23.45 -1.08
N SER A 553 -2.24 -23.44 -0.83
CA SER A 553 -1.59 -24.57 -0.16
C SER A 553 -2.04 -24.67 1.31
N PRO A 554 -1.82 -25.84 1.96
CA PRO A 554 -1.74 -25.93 3.41
C PRO A 554 -0.74 -24.91 4.01
N LEU A 555 -0.92 -24.58 5.29
CA LEU A 555 0.03 -23.78 6.06
C LEU A 555 1.28 -24.63 6.37
N PHE A 556 2.46 -24.16 5.97
CA PHE A 556 3.73 -24.83 6.24
C PHE A 556 4.79 -23.85 6.76
N HIS A 557 5.92 -24.39 7.19
CA HIS A 557 7.03 -23.67 7.80
C HIS A 557 8.26 -23.72 6.89
N PRO A 558 8.68 -22.59 6.27
CA PRO A 558 9.94 -22.52 5.52
C PRO A 558 11.16 -22.72 6.42
N THR A 559 12.05 -23.65 6.08
CA THR A 559 13.28 -23.96 6.82
C THR A 559 14.53 -23.27 6.26
N VAL A 560 14.40 -22.60 5.12
CA VAL A 560 15.44 -21.79 4.47
C VAL A 560 14.84 -20.49 3.91
N GLY A 561 15.73 -19.59 3.51
CA GLY A 561 15.40 -18.33 2.85
C GLY A 561 14.98 -17.21 3.81
N VAL A 562 15.00 -15.98 3.30
CA VAL A 562 14.55 -14.77 3.96
C VAL A 562 13.29 -14.24 3.27
N ARG A 563 12.29 -13.82 4.05
CA ARG A 563 10.93 -13.54 3.55
C ARG A 563 10.89 -12.37 2.57
N GLN A 564 10.78 -12.65 1.27
CA GLN A 564 10.73 -11.62 0.22
C GLN A 564 9.44 -10.79 0.34
N GLY A 565 9.53 -9.59 0.94
CA GLY A 565 8.39 -8.72 1.26
C GLY A 565 8.37 -8.22 2.72
N ASP A 566 9.20 -8.81 3.57
CA ASP A 566 9.51 -8.33 4.92
C ASP A 566 10.57 -7.21 4.85
N PRO A 567 10.36 -6.03 5.49
CA PRO A 567 11.32 -4.93 5.49
C PRO A 567 12.72 -5.24 6.04
N LEU A 568 12.86 -6.29 6.86
CA LEU A 568 14.14 -6.68 7.46
C LEU A 568 14.96 -7.61 6.55
N SER A 569 14.28 -8.41 5.72
CA SER A 569 14.91 -9.46 4.89
C SER A 569 15.99 -8.95 3.92
N PRO A 570 15.87 -7.80 3.23
CA PRO A 570 16.93 -7.32 2.34
C PRO A 570 18.24 -6.99 3.06
N LEU A 571 18.18 -6.53 4.32
CA LEU A 571 19.39 -6.27 5.10
C LEU A 571 20.00 -7.56 5.62
N LEU A 572 19.17 -8.51 6.06
CA LEU A 572 19.62 -9.86 6.46
C LEU A 572 20.27 -10.60 5.28
N PHE A 573 19.72 -10.47 4.07
CA PHE A 573 20.32 -10.99 2.84
C PHE A 573 21.72 -10.42 2.62
N ASN A 574 21.87 -9.10 2.68
CA ASN A 574 23.17 -8.45 2.52
C ASN A 574 24.17 -8.90 3.59
N ILE A 575 23.75 -9.01 4.86
CA ILE A 575 24.59 -9.49 5.97
C ILE A 575 25.09 -10.91 5.73
N ALA A 576 24.23 -11.82 5.24
CA ALA A 576 24.62 -13.19 4.92
C ALA A 576 25.66 -13.24 3.77
N LEU A 577 25.59 -12.30 2.82
CA LEU A 577 26.54 -12.19 1.71
C LEU A 577 27.84 -11.43 2.07
N ASP A 578 27.79 -10.57 3.10
CA ASP A 578 28.90 -9.70 3.52
C ASP A 578 30.17 -10.48 3.86
N GLY A 579 30.03 -11.61 4.55
CA GLY A 579 31.15 -12.50 4.87
C GLY A 579 31.81 -13.14 3.64
N PHE A 580 31.08 -13.31 2.53
CA PHE A 580 31.66 -13.73 1.25
C PHE A 580 32.40 -12.57 0.58
N LEU A 581 31.78 -11.39 0.49
CA LEU A 581 32.37 -10.20 -0.14
C LEU A 581 33.70 -9.81 0.50
N ARG A 582 33.76 -9.68 1.83
CA ARG A 582 35.00 -9.40 2.59
C ARG A 582 36.09 -10.45 2.40
N SER A 583 35.72 -11.64 1.94
CA SER A 583 36.65 -12.75 1.73
C SER A 583 37.25 -12.79 0.32
N LEU A 584 36.72 -11.95 -0.58
CA LEU A 584 37.32 -11.64 -1.87
C LEU A 584 38.39 -10.56 -1.69
N PRO A 585 39.55 -10.64 -2.39
CA PRO A 585 40.54 -9.58 -2.45
C PRO A 585 39.91 -8.22 -2.79
N GLU A 586 40.52 -7.13 -2.31
CA GLU A 586 40.06 -5.75 -2.61
C GLU A 586 40.11 -5.43 -4.12
N THR A 587 40.94 -6.16 -4.88
CA THR A 587 41.05 -6.06 -6.33
C THR A 587 39.93 -6.80 -7.10
N ILE A 588 39.01 -7.49 -6.42
CA ILE A 588 37.92 -8.25 -7.04
C ILE A 588 36.56 -7.65 -6.69
N GLY A 589 35.76 -7.38 -7.72
CA GLY A 589 34.40 -6.86 -7.60
C GLY A 589 34.30 -5.34 -7.78
N VAL A 590 33.07 -4.87 -8.00
CA VAL A 590 32.64 -3.47 -8.14
C VAL A 590 31.56 -3.18 -7.11
#